data_AF-A0A6L8AAJ2-F1
#
_entry.id   AF-A0A6L8AAJ2-F1
#
_cell.length_a   1.000
_cell.length_b   1.000
_cell.length_c   1.000
_cell.angle_alpha   90.00
_cell.angle_beta   90.00
_cell.angle_gamma   90.00
#
_symmetry.space_group_name_H-M   'P 1'
#
loop_
_entity.id
_entity.type
_entity.pdbx_description
1 polymer ?
#
loop_
_entity_poly.entity_id
_entity_poly.type
_entity_poly.pdbx_seq_one_letter_code
_entity_poly.pdbx_strand_id
1 'polypeptide(L)'
;EGADELELGEAVVRRVNGSEQAVRGRRALRDIDAGPTPDALDRLVDAELDAGTMALALGGAVWTHLGSPSRHPAARTPTVGELYGGPVRRDGPSVAPSAPRWARHSNGKMRAMTPAAIDSDAMPPTELAHELMPEVADAAVSAADQEVVDRAAVWARSAVAPHAESWERERRFAAEAFQSAAEEQLCGLLVPVADGGSGLSQVGLARVLEEVAAADFAIAFVLVCHNNLAGAVSRRAPADMRQRALGPLVSGKRLGAFLLTEPGVGSDAAKIITSARKDGDEWVIDGRKAWVSNGTAADVMSVYAQADPAAGHRGIMTFLIDGSTDGVERTDGYELIGAHGIGTNEIRFDECRVSDADVMVPLGEGFVAAMEGIDIARVLVAAMCCGMMRTGLATAIDYVRKRQAFGGRIADLQGVRFKLADVATDLEAARLLAYRAALAVAEGRPAAVHAAHAKKFATRVAERGLADCMQVMGAVGGRRDHPLPRHLAASRLTHYVDGATEIQDVVISRALLD
;
A
#
# COMPACT_ATOMS: atom_id res chain seq x y z
N GLU A 1 -41.02 43.07 5.25
CA GLU A 1 -42.17 42.16 5.05
C GLU A 1 -41.67 41.01 4.19
N GLY A 2 -41.63 39.74 4.57
CA GLY A 2 -41.98 39.07 5.81
C GLY A 2 -41.00 37.90 6.03
N ALA A 3 -40.92 37.45 7.27
CA ALA A 3 -40.14 36.31 7.72
C ALA A 3 -40.80 35.00 7.25
N ASP A 4 -40.01 33.94 7.08
CA ASP A 4 -40.48 32.58 7.31
C ASP A 4 -39.42 31.81 8.11
N GLU A 5 -39.95 31.14 9.12
CA GLU A 5 -39.28 30.62 10.31
C GLU A 5 -38.67 29.23 10.11
N LEU A 6 -37.72 28.96 11.00
CA LEU A 6 -37.13 27.67 11.30
C LEU A 6 -38.19 26.65 11.75
N GLU A 7 -38.18 25.45 11.17
CA GLU A 7 -38.69 24.24 11.83
C GLU A 7 -37.56 23.26 12.12
N LEU A 8 -37.30 23.09 13.42
CA LEU A 8 -36.46 22.06 14.01
C LEU A 8 -37.26 20.74 14.04
N GLY A 9 -36.80 19.75 13.27
CA GLY A 9 -37.36 18.40 13.30
C GLY A 9 -36.95 17.64 14.55
N GLU A 10 -37.91 17.35 15.42
CA GLU A 10 -37.79 16.53 16.62
C GLU A 10 -37.48 15.06 16.31
N ALA A 11 -36.67 14.47 17.18
CA ALA A 11 -36.28 13.06 17.19
C ALA A 11 -37.44 12.14 17.60
N VAL A 12 -37.72 11.12 16.79
CA VAL A 12 -38.58 9.99 17.16
C VAL A 12 -37.73 8.90 17.81
N VAL A 13 -37.68 8.89 19.15
CA VAL A 13 -37.15 7.77 19.95
C VAL A 13 -38.28 6.80 20.27
N ARG A 14 -38.31 5.64 19.61
CA ARG A 14 -39.13 4.49 20.03
C ARG A 14 -38.53 3.86 21.29
N ARG A 15 -39.24 3.97 22.42
CA ARG A 15 -39.03 3.14 23.61
C ARG A 15 -39.70 1.77 23.44
N VAL A 16 -38.98 0.72 23.79
CA VAL A 16 -39.54 -0.60 24.16
C VAL A 16 -39.30 -0.78 25.67
N ASN A 17 -40.31 -1.32 26.34
CA ASN A 17 -40.50 -1.42 27.79
C ASN A 17 -39.43 -2.23 28.54
N GLY A 18 -39.22 -1.84 29.81
CA GLY A 18 -39.24 -2.80 30.93
C GLY A 18 -38.00 -2.86 31.82
N SER A 19 -37.92 -1.99 32.83
CA SER A 19 -37.77 -2.34 34.26
C SER A 19 -37.39 -1.11 35.09
N GLU A 20 -38.23 -0.83 36.09
CA GLU A 20 -38.01 0.18 37.11
C GLU A 20 -36.93 -0.28 38.08
N GLN A 21 -36.00 0.62 38.42
CA GLN A 21 -35.65 0.89 39.81
C GLN A 21 -35.08 2.31 39.91
N ALA A 22 -35.86 3.18 40.54
CA ALA A 22 -35.48 4.54 40.89
C ALA A 22 -34.83 4.56 42.27
N VAL A 23 -33.66 5.17 42.45
CA VAL A 23 -33.36 6.01 43.62
C VAL A 23 -32.39 7.15 43.26
N ARG A 24 -32.95 8.36 43.37
CA ARG A 24 -32.40 9.70 43.67
C ARG A 24 -30.90 9.90 43.91
N GLY A 25 -30.39 10.99 43.31
CA GLY A 25 -29.30 11.80 43.88
C GLY A 25 -28.87 12.98 42.99
N ARG A 26 -29.53 14.14 43.07
CA ARG A 26 -28.98 15.43 42.61
C ARG A 26 -28.25 16.10 43.78
N ARG A 27 -26.99 16.53 43.61
CA ARG A 27 -26.49 17.91 43.72
C ARG A 27 -24.96 17.99 43.95
N ALA A 28 -24.37 18.90 43.17
CA ALA A 28 -23.38 19.91 43.53
C ALA A 28 -21.92 19.50 43.83
N LEU A 29 -21.01 20.11 43.05
CA LEU A 29 -19.71 20.76 43.35
C LEU A 29 -19.00 20.89 41.98
N ARG A 30 -19.03 22.02 41.26
CA ARG A 30 -18.30 23.29 41.43
C ARG A 30 -16.85 23.14 41.92
N ASP A 31 -15.97 23.65 41.05
CA ASP A 31 -14.58 24.07 41.23
C ASP A 31 -13.51 22.96 41.20
N ILE A 32 -12.75 22.90 40.09
CA ILE A 32 -11.31 23.23 40.02
C ILE A 32 -10.93 23.34 38.53
N ASP A 33 -10.50 24.55 38.18
CA ASP A 33 -9.92 24.97 36.92
C ASP A 33 -8.39 24.97 37.06
N ALA A 34 -7.69 25.06 35.92
CA ALA A 34 -6.24 25.18 35.72
C ALA A 34 -5.40 23.89 35.59
N GLY A 35 -5.05 23.57 34.34
CA GLY A 35 -3.91 22.73 33.95
C GLY A 35 -2.57 23.48 34.06
N PRO A 36 -1.43 22.77 33.97
CA PRO A 36 -0.10 23.33 34.23
C PRO A 36 0.46 24.13 33.05
N THR A 37 1.11 25.25 33.35
CA THR A 37 1.82 26.15 32.43
C THR A 37 3.26 25.70 32.12
N PRO A 38 3.84 26.16 31.00
CA PRO A 38 5.11 25.68 30.47
C PRO A 38 6.31 26.38 31.11
N ASP A 39 6.94 25.76 32.11
CA ASP A 39 8.22 26.22 32.69
C ASP A 39 9.00 25.11 33.43
N ALA A 40 8.77 23.84 33.08
CA ALA A 40 9.36 22.68 33.77
C ALA A 40 10.20 21.77 32.85
N LEU A 41 10.70 22.28 31.72
CA LEU A 41 11.33 21.48 30.66
C LEU A 41 12.79 21.85 30.34
N ASP A 42 13.48 22.57 31.22
CA ASP A 42 14.81 23.12 30.88
C ASP A 42 15.94 22.87 31.89
N ARG A 43 15.89 21.78 32.67
CA ARG A 43 17.04 21.39 33.52
C ARG A 43 17.21 19.88 33.67
N LEU A 44 17.80 19.22 32.67
CA LEU A 44 18.72 18.09 32.84
C LEU A 44 19.20 17.58 31.47
N VAL A 45 20.21 18.28 30.93
CA VAL A 45 21.20 17.72 30.03
C VAL A 45 22.50 17.60 30.85
N ASP A 46 23.29 16.57 30.56
CA ASP A 46 24.58 16.15 31.16
C ASP A 46 24.52 15.16 32.33
N ALA A 47 24.52 13.86 32.01
CA ALA A 47 25.62 12.96 32.40
C ALA A 47 25.50 11.57 31.72
N GLU A 48 26.66 11.00 31.44
CA GLU A 48 27.00 9.88 30.57
C GLU A 48 26.28 8.53 30.78
N LEU A 49 26.31 7.79 29.67
CA LEU A 49 26.02 6.37 29.48
C LEU A 49 26.70 5.45 30.50
N ASP A 50 25.95 4.49 31.05
CA ASP A 50 26.44 3.11 31.08
C ASP A 50 25.30 2.09 31.07
N ALA A 51 25.56 0.98 30.38
CA ALA A 51 24.60 -0.04 30.00
C ALA A 51 24.25 -0.98 31.16
N GLY A 52 22.96 -1.21 31.38
CA GLY A 52 22.53 -2.31 32.24
C GLY A 52 21.09 -2.24 32.71
N THR A 53 20.22 -3.01 32.04
CA THR A 53 18.94 -3.54 32.57
C THR A 53 17.75 -2.59 32.62
N MET A 54 16.72 -2.86 31.81
CA MET A 54 15.33 -2.69 32.27
C MET A 54 14.41 -3.77 31.71
N ALA A 55 14.16 -4.75 32.57
CA ALA A 55 12.96 -5.57 32.55
C ALA A 55 11.79 -4.76 33.17
N LEU A 56 10.63 -4.85 32.51
CA LEU A 56 9.27 -4.91 33.04
C LEU A 56 9.02 -4.36 34.46
N ALA A 57 8.24 -3.27 34.55
CA ALA A 57 7.05 -3.20 35.43
C ALA A 57 6.37 -1.82 35.34
N LEU A 58 5.12 -1.77 34.86
CA LEU A 58 3.99 -0.93 35.31
C LEU A 58 2.75 -1.48 34.58
N GLY A 59 1.61 -1.84 35.17
CA GLY A 59 1.12 -1.83 36.55
C GLY A 59 -0.36 -2.23 36.45
N GLY A 60 -0.70 -3.42 36.94
CA GLY A 60 -2.07 -3.92 37.03
C GLY A 60 -2.71 -3.62 38.38
N ALA A 61 -4.04 -3.56 38.37
CA ALA A 61 -4.93 -3.19 39.46
C ALA A 61 -4.81 -4.03 40.76
N VAL A 62 -5.13 -3.35 41.86
CA VAL A 62 -5.34 -3.87 43.22
C VAL A 62 -6.65 -4.63 43.31
N TRP A 63 -6.68 -5.82 43.95
CA TRP A 63 -7.72 -6.23 44.92
C TRP A 63 -7.17 -7.33 45.84
N THR A 64 -7.54 -7.25 47.10
CA THR A 64 -7.01 -7.94 48.28
C THR A 64 -7.77 -9.23 48.61
N HIS A 65 -7.07 -10.27 49.11
CA HIS A 65 -7.53 -11.01 50.30
C HIS A 65 -6.44 -11.89 50.96
N LEU A 66 -6.51 -11.92 52.29
CA LEU A 66 -5.59 -12.51 53.26
C LEU A 66 -5.83 -14.02 53.45
N GLY A 67 -4.75 -14.79 53.61
CA GLY A 67 -4.78 -16.19 54.05
C GLY A 67 -3.37 -16.69 54.42
N SER A 68 -3.18 -17.09 55.68
CA SER A 68 -1.95 -17.44 56.40
C SER A 68 -1.20 -18.69 55.87
N PRO A 69 0.09 -18.93 56.23
CA PRO A 69 1.03 -19.81 55.52
C PRO A 69 1.23 -21.19 56.17
N SER A 70 1.65 -22.18 55.37
CA SER A 70 2.22 -23.43 55.89
C SER A 70 3.38 -23.94 55.00
N ARG A 71 4.52 -24.18 55.67
CA ARG A 71 5.82 -24.75 55.24
C ARG A 71 5.63 -26.19 54.70
N HIS A 72 6.39 -26.83 53.80
CA HIS A 72 7.81 -27.00 53.43
C HIS A 72 7.82 -27.90 52.13
N PRO A 73 8.94 -28.40 51.55
CA PRO A 73 10.28 -27.84 51.29
C PRO A 73 10.65 -27.90 49.77
N ALA A 74 11.83 -27.37 49.43
CA ALA A 74 12.41 -27.33 48.09
C ALA A 74 12.45 -28.68 47.36
N ALA A 75 11.98 -28.69 46.10
CA ALA A 75 12.18 -29.78 45.16
C ALA A 75 13.10 -29.33 44.01
N ARG A 76 14.07 -30.19 43.68
CA ARG A 76 15.12 -30.03 42.67
C ARG A 76 14.56 -29.73 41.27
N THR A 77 15.24 -28.88 40.52
CA THR A 77 15.09 -28.73 39.07
C THR A 77 15.67 -29.96 38.36
N PRO A 78 14.91 -30.68 37.51
CA PRO A 78 15.46 -31.80 36.74
C PRO A 78 16.23 -31.30 35.50
N THR A 79 17.37 -31.93 35.22
CA THR A 79 18.17 -31.72 34.01
C THR A 79 17.54 -32.40 32.79
N VAL A 80 17.87 -31.88 31.60
CA VAL A 80 17.31 -32.14 30.24
C VAL A 80 17.25 -33.63 29.80
N GLY A 81 17.73 -34.59 30.59
CA GLY A 81 17.74 -36.03 30.27
C GLY A 81 16.49 -36.83 30.69
N GLU A 82 15.55 -36.27 31.46
CA GLU A 82 14.38 -37.01 31.99
C GLU A 82 13.07 -36.83 31.17
N LEU A 83 13.10 -36.09 30.06
CA LEU A 83 11.89 -35.78 29.27
C LEU A 83 11.56 -36.76 28.14
N TYR A 84 12.43 -37.74 27.85
CA TYR A 84 12.18 -38.70 26.77
C TYR A 84 12.71 -40.09 27.11
N GLY A 85 11.84 -40.97 27.63
CA GLY A 85 12.13 -42.40 27.67
C GLY A 85 11.42 -43.17 28.78
N GLY A 86 10.18 -43.61 28.53
CA GLY A 86 9.51 -44.61 29.35
C GLY A 86 8.35 -45.28 28.60
N PRO A 87 8.21 -46.62 28.60
CA PRO A 87 7.19 -47.31 27.84
C PRO A 87 5.83 -47.22 28.55
N VAL A 88 4.82 -46.65 27.88
CA VAL A 88 3.45 -46.60 28.39
C VAL A 88 2.73 -47.91 28.08
N ARG A 89 2.35 -48.65 29.14
CA ARG A 89 1.35 -49.74 29.07
C ARG A 89 -0.04 -49.15 28.81
N ARG A 90 -0.77 -49.70 27.83
CA ARG A 90 -2.18 -49.41 27.57
C ARG A 90 -3.04 -50.53 28.17
N ASP A 91 -3.82 -50.21 29.19
CA ASP A 91 -4.99 -51.00 29.59
C ASP A 91 -6.18 -50.05 29.78
N GLY A 92 -7.18 -50.14 28.90
CA GLY A 92 -8.42 -49.38 28.93
C GLY A 92 -9.16 -49.41 27.57
N PRO A 93 -10.49 -49.62 27.52
CA PRO A 93 -11.20 -49.91 26.28
C PRO A 93 -11.32 -48.68 25.38
N SER A 94 -10.93 -48.82 24.12
CA SER A 94 -11.01 -47.75 23.11
C SER A 94 -12.44 -47.55 22.61
N VAL A 95 -13.00 -46.36 22.79
CA VAL A 95 -14.14 -45.89 22.00
C VAL A 95 -13.57 -45.18 20.76
N ALA A 96 -13.77 -45.75 19.58
CA ALA A 96 -13.32 -45.17 18.33
C ALA A 96 -14.20 -43.97 17.93
N PRO A 97 -13.64 -42.86 17.41
CA PRO A 97 -14.44 -41.83 16.76
C PRO A 97 -14.94 -42.37 15.42
N SER A 98 -16.25 -42.33 15.20
CA SER A 98 -16.87 -42.73 13.93
C SER A 98 -16.47 -41.76 12.81
N ALA A 99 -15.81 -42.27 11.78
CA ALA A 99 -15.51 -41.53 10.55
C ALA A 99 -16.81 -41.11 9.81
N PRO A 100 -16.81 -39.97 9.09
CA PRO A 100 -17.98 -39.50 8.34
C PRO A 100 -18.41 -40.47 7.22
N ARG A 101 -19.72 -40.51 6.96
CA ARG A 101 -20.44 -41.50 6.13
C ARG A 101 -20.04 -41.57 4.64
N TRP A 102 -19.18 -40.70 4.14
CA TRP A 102 -18.73 -40.74 2.74
C TRP A 102 -17.57 -41.74 2.49
N ALA A 103 -16.93 -42.25 3.55
CA ALA A 103 -15.78 -43.16 3.44
C ALA A 103 -16.16 -44.65 3.24
N ARG A 104 -17.41 -44.96 2.88
CA ARG A 104 -17.90 -46.35 2.76
C ARG A 104 -18.24 -46.79 1.34
N HIS A 105 -17.57 -46.30 0.31
CA HIS A 105 -17.62 -46.96 -1.01
C HIS A 105 -16.34 -46.75 -1.81
N SER A 106 -15.35 -47.64 -1.62
CA SER A 106 -14.40 -48.01 -2.68
C SER A 106 -13.60 -49.26 -2.27
N ASN A 107 -14.11 -50.44 -2.63
CA ASN A 107 -13.28 -51.64 -2.79
C ASN A 107 -12.50 -51.59 -4.12
N GLY A 108 -11.95 -50.43 -4.45
CA GLY A 108 -11.05 -50.23 -5.58
C GLY A 108 -9.66 -50.03 -5.02
N LYS A 109 -8.74 -50.96 -5.31
CA LYS A 109 -7.31 -50.74 -5.11
C LYS A 109 -6.96 -49.37 -5.69
N MET A 110 -6.60 -48.39 -4.86
CA MET A 110 -5.90 -47.21 -5.37
C MET A 110 -4.60 -47.72 -5.95
N ARG A 111 -4.56 -47.91 -7.26
CA ARG A 111 -3.31 -47.98 -8.00
C ARG A 111 -2.60 -46.67 -7.69
N ALA A 112 -1.42 -46.77 -7.06
CA ALA A 112 -0.47 -45.68 -7.12
C ALA A 112 -0.36 -45.29 -8.59
N MET A 113 -0.73 -44.06 -8.93
CA MET A 113 -0.43 -43.51 -10.24
C MET A 113 1.08 -43.50 -10.33
N THR A 114 1.65 -44.47 -11.05
CA THR A 114 2.98 -44.32 -11.61
C THR A 114 3.02 -42.99 -12.35
N PRO A 115 4.10 -42.20 -12.27
CA PRO A 115 4.23 -40.98 -13.04
C PRO A 115 4.27 -41.38 -14.51
N ALA A 116 3.10 -41.45 -15.15
CA ALA A 116 3.00 -41.43 -16.59
C ALA A 116 3.60 -40.09 -17.00
N ALA A 117 4.53 -40.18 -17.95
CA ALA A 117 5.31 -39.09 -18.50
C ALA A 117 4.55 -37.76 -18.43
N ILE A 118 5.01 -36.86 -17.55
CA ILE A 118 4.72 -35.44 -17.71
C ILE A 118 5.39 -35.11 -19.05
N ASP A 119 4.55 -34.82 -20.02
CA ASP A 119 4.92 -34.59 -21.41
C ASP A 119 6.16 -33.69 -21.50
N SER A 120 7.13 -34.12 -22.29
CA SER A 120 8.38 -33.39 -22.55
C SER A 120 8.16 -32.11 -23.36
N ASP A 121 6.92 -31.85 -23.78
CA ASP A 121 6.46 -30.62 -24.45
C ASP A 121 6.01 -29.53 -23.48
N ALA A 122 6.32 -29.63 -22.18
CA ALA A 122 6.05 -28.56 -21.22
C ALA A 122 6.81 -27.27 -21.61
N MET A 123 6.06 -26.25 -22.05
CA MET A 123 6.57 -24.93 -22.39
C MET A 123 7.50 -24.35 -21.31
N PRO A 124 8.51 -23.54 -21.69
CA PRO A 124 9.39 -22.90 -20.73
C PRO A 124 8.60 -22.02 -19.72
N PRO A 125 9.06 -21.90 -18.46
CA PRO A 125 8.31 -21.25 -17.38
C PRO A 125 7.88 -19.81 -17.65
N THR A 126 8.69 -19.09 -18.45
CA THR A 126 8.37 -17.73 -18.90
C THR A 126 7.17 -17.73 -19.84
N GLU A 127 7.08 -18.69 -20.77
CA GLU A 127 5.97 -18.79 -21.72
C GLU A 127 4.68 -19.29 -21.06
N LEU A 128 4.76 -20.25 -20.11
CA LEU A 128 3.56 -20.72 -19.40
C LEU A 128 2.94 -19.62 -18.51
N ALA A 129 3.76 -18.76 -17.91
CA ALA A 129 3.29 -17.59 -17.15
C ALA A 129 2.74 -16.47 -18.06
N HIS A 130 3.16 -16.44 -19.33
CA HIS A 130 2.62 -15.54 -20.37
C HIS A 130 1.32 -16.09 -20.99
N GLU A 131 1.14 -17.42 -21.09
CA GLU A 131 -0.02 -18.04 -21.75
C GLU A 131 -1.22 -18.28 -20.81
N LEU A 132 -1.00 -18.40 -19.49
CA LEU A 132 -2.06 -18.48 -18.48
C LEU A 132 -2.78 -17.12 -18.24
N MET A 133 -2.67 -16.18 -19.18
CA MET A 133 -3.20 -14.83 -19.09
C MET A 133 -4.59 -14.72 -19.73
N PRO A 134 -5.52 -13.93 -19.18
CA PRO A 134 -6.82 -13.79 -19.77
C PRO A 134 -6.73 -12.89 -21.00
N GLU A 135 -7.41 -13.27 -22.08
CA GLU A 135 -7.63 -12.45 -23.28
C GLU A 135 -8.07 -11.01 -22.95
N VAL A 136 -8.71 -10.78 -21.79
CA VAL A 136 -9.23 -9.47 -21.36
C VAL A 136 -8.13 -8.43 -21.08
N ALA A 137 -6.96 -8.82 -20.55
CA ALA A 137 -5.90 -7.87 -20.23
C ALA A 137 -5.10 -7.48 -21.48
N ASP A 138 -4.76 -8.45 -22.32
CA ASP A 138 -3.93 -8.21 -23.50
C ASP A 138 -4.74 -7.74 -24.71
N ALA A 139 -6.00 -8.16 -24.88
CA ALA A 139 -6.87 -7.63 -25.95
C ALA A 139 -7.33 -6.18 -25.70
N ALA A 140 -7.20 -5.70 -24.45
CA ALA A 140 -7.55 -4.34 -24.07
C ALA A 140 -6.43 -3.32 -24.33
N VAL A 141 -5.20 -3.78 -24.54
CA VAL A 141 -4.04 -2.92 -24.78
C VAL A 141 -3.98 -2.63 -26.28
N SER A 142 -3.99 -1.35 -26.65
CA SER A 142 -3.84 -0.97 -28.05
C SER A 142 -2.43 -1.30 -28.55
N ALA A 143 -2.26 -1.49 -29.87
CA ALA A 143 -0.93 -1.72 -30.44
C ALA A 143 0.06 -0.58 -30.10
N ALA A 144 -0.42 0.67 -30.06
CA ALA A 144 0.38 1.82 -29.67
C ALA A 144 0.81 1.77 -28.19
N ASP A 145 -0.11 1.39 -27.29
CA ASP A 145 0.24 1.20 -25.88
C ASP A 145 1.22 0.02 -25.71
N GLN A 146 1.07 -1.05 -26.50
CA GLN A 146 1.90 -2.25 -26.41
C GLN A 146 3.38 -1.97 -26.70
N GLU A 147 3.69 -1.09 -27.66
CA GLU A 147 5.08 -0.67 -27.93
C GLU A 147 5.74 -0.02 -26.70
N VAL A 148 4.97 0.76 -25.92
CA VAL A 148 5.45 1.39 -24.68
C VAL A 148 5.59 0.35 -23.57
N VAL A 149 4.65 -0.60 -23.47
CA VAL A 149 4.71 -1.71 -22.51
C VAL A 149 5.96 -2.56 -22.74
N ASP A 150 6.25 -2.92 -23.99
CA ASP A 150 7.41 -3.74 -24.34
C ASP A 150 8.72 -3.03 -24.01
N ARG A 151 8.80 -1.73 -24.33
CA ARG A 151 9.96 -0.89 -23.97
C ARG A 151 10.15 -0.84 -22.46
N ALA A 152 9.09 -0.56 -21.70
CA ALA A 152 9.13 -0.54 -20.23
C ALA A 152 9.53 -1.90 -19.64
N ALA A 153 9.06 -3.01 -20.22
CA ALA A 153 9.40 -4.35 -19.77
C ALA A 153 10.88 -4.69 -20.02
N VAL A 154 11.42 -4.31 -21.18
CA VAL A 154 12.85 -4.47 -21.48
C VAL A 154 13.68 -3.65 -20.51
N TRP A 155 13.34 -2.36 -20.35
CA TRP A 155 14.01 -1.45 -19.42
C TRP A 155 13.97 -1.95 -17.97
N ALA A 156 12.81 -2.39 -17.49
CA ALA A 156 12.66 -2.92 -16.13
C ALA A 156 13.57 -4.13 -15.89
N ARG A 157 13.74 -5.02 -16.88
CA ARG A 157 14.63 -6.18 -16.76
C ARG A 157 16.11 -5.81 -16.83
N SER A 158 16.50 -4.88 -17.70
CA SER A 158 17.92 -4.56 -17.95
C SER A 158 18.49 -3.48 -17.04
N ALA A 159 17.69 -2.48 -16.66
CA ALA A 159 18.15 -1.29 -15.93
C ALA A 159 17.62 -1.22 -14.49
N VAL A 160 16.49 -1.86 -14.17
CA VAL A 160 15.90 -1.81 -12.82
C VAL A 160 16.27 -3.05 -12.00
N ALA A 161 15.90 -4.25 -12.48
CA ALA A 161 16.06 -5.49 -11.73
C ALA A 161 17.48 -5.75 -11.20
N PRO A 162 18.58 -5.48 -11.94
CA PRO A 162 19.94 -5.72 -11.45
C PRO A 162 20.35 -4.85 -10.26
N HIS A 163 19.72 -3.69 -10.08
CA HIS A 163 20.09 -2.68 -9.09
C HIS A 163 19.13 -2.60 -7.90
N ALA A 164 17.91 -3.15 -8.05
CA ALA A 164 16.83 -3.05 -7.06
C ALA A 164 17.23 -3.42 -5.63
N GLU A 165 17.98 -4.51 -5.43
CA GLU A 165 18.44 -4.91 -4.10
C GLU A 165 19.49 -3.95 -3.52
N SER A 166 20.28 -3.27 -4.36
CA SER A 166 21.25 -2.27 -3.89
C SER A 166 20.55 -1.07 -3.30
N TRP A 167 19.57 -0.51 -4.02
CA TRP A 167 18.79 0.63 -3.55
C TRP A 167 18.03 0.32 -2.26
N GLU A 168 17.46 -0.88 -2.16
CA GLU A 168 16.76 -1.33 -0.96
C GLU A 168 17.71 -1.50 0.24
N ARG A 169 18.91 -2.04 0.02
CA ARG A 169 19.93 -2.19 1.08
C ARG A 169 20.52 -0.85 1.53
N GLU A 170 20.70 0.07 0.60
CA GLU A 170 21.22 1.42 0.83
C GLU A 170 20.17 2.37 1.42
N ARG A 171 18.90 1.96 1.43
CA ARG A 171 17.76 2.71 1.98
C ARG A 171 17.63 4.13 1.46
N ARG A 172 17.81 4.30 0.15
CA ARG A 172 17.80 5.61 -0.49
C ARG A 172 16.87 5.66 -1.69
N PHE A 173 16.49 6.88 -2.07
CA PHE A 173 15.84 7.16 -3.35
C PHE A 173 16.73 6.69 -4.51
N ALA A 174 16.11 6.05 -5.50
CA ALA A 174 16.77 5.49 -6.68
C ALA A 174 16.76 6.50 -7.84
N ALA A 175 17.51 7.60 -7.69
CA ALA A 175 17.57 8.67 -8.69
C ALA A 175 18.02 8.18 -10.07
N GLU A 176 18.93 7.22 -10.10
CA GLU A 176 19.48 6.64 -11.32
C GLU A 176 18.41 5.86 -12.11
N ALA A 177 17.48 5.21 -11.40
CA ALA A 177 16.35 4.55 -12.04
C ALA A 177 15.41 5.56 -12.71
N PHE A 178 15.10 6.66 -12.02
CA PHE A 178 14.25 7.71 -12.60
C PHE A 178 14.90 8.39 -13.82
N GLN A 179 16.20 8.68 -13.74
CA GLN A 179 16.95 9.25 -14.87
C GLN A 179 16.98 8.30 -16.07
N SER A 180 17.23 7.01 -15.85
CA SER A 180 17.18 6.01 -16.93
C SER A 180 15.75 5.85 -17.51
N ALA A 181 14.71 5.96 -16.68
CA ALA A 181 13.33 5.94 -17.17
C ALA A 181 13.01 7.14 -18.09
N ALA A 182 13.62 8.30 -17.81
CA ALA A 182 13.49 9.49 -18.65
C ALA A 182 14.13 9.28 -20.03
N GLU A 183 15.30 8.64 -20.08
CA GLU A 183 15.98 8.25 -21.34
C GLU A 183 15.10 7.31 -22.19
N GLU A 184 14.34 6.42 -21.53
CA GLU A 184 13.36 5.52 -22.16
C GLU A 184 11.98 6.15 -22.40
N GLN A 185 11.84 7.46 -22.21
CA GLN A 185 10.60 8.22 -22.42
C GLN A 185 9.41 7.70 -21.60
N LEU A 186 9.65 7.37 -20.32
CA LEU A 186 8.64 6.83 -19.40
C LEU A 186 8.11 7.87 -18.38
N CYS A 187 8.47 9.15 -18.53
CA CYS A 187 8.08 10.24 -17.62
C CYS A 187 6.83 11.03 -18.06
N GLY A 188 6.42 10.92 -19.32
CA GLY A 188 5.29 11.66 -19.91
C GLY A 188 4.12 10.78 -20.36
N LEU A 189 3.93 9.60 -19.75
CA LEU A 189 3.01 8.56 -20.23
C LEU A 189 1.56 9.04 -20.30
N LEU A 190 1.07 9.75 -19.28
CA LEU A 190 -0.32 10.24 -19.23
C LEU A 190 -0.52 11.61 -19.90
N VAL A 191 0.56 12.25 -20.37
CA VAL A 191 0.50 13.55 -21.03
C VAL A 191 0.14 13.32 -22.51
N PRO A 192 -0.84 14.03 -23.09
CA PRO A 192 -1.19 13.88 -24.50
C PRO A 192 -0.01 14.16 -25.43
N VAL A 193 -0.02 13.52 -26.61
CA VAL A 193 1.02 13.74 -27.64
C VAL A 193 1.13 15.21 -28.05
N ALA A 194 0.01 15.94 -28.09
CA ALA A 194 -0.02 17.37 -28.40
C ALA A 194 0.76 18.23 -27.37
N ASP A 195 0.89 17.74 -26.14
CA ASP A 195 1.65 18.35 -25.05
C ASP A 195 3.05 17.71 -24.89
N GLY A 196 3.48 16.88 -25.84
CA GLY A 196 4.81 16.25 -25.90
C GLY A 196 4.93 14.90 -25.19
N GLY A 197 3.86 14.39 -24.57
CA GLY A 197 3.87 13.08 -23.90
C GLY A 197 3.54 11.90 -24.81
N SER A 198 3.28 10.73 -24.22
CA SER A 198 2.95 9.50 -24.96
C SER A 198 1.45 9.30 -25.18
N GLY A 199 0.58 9.97 -24.40
CA GLY A 199 -0.86 9.80 -24.48
C GLY A 199 -1.35 8.38 -24.17
N LEU A 200 -0.62 7.66 -23.33
CA LEU A 200 -0.87 6.27 -22.99
C LEU A 200 -2.25 6.11 -22.35
N SER A 201 -2.98 5.07 -22.74
CA SER A 201 -4.25 4.75 -22.09
C SER A 201 -4.05 4.30 -20.64
N GLN A 202 -5.10 4.33 -19.82
CA GLN A 202 -5.04 3.84 -18.45
C GLN A 202 -4.77 2.34 -18.36
N VAL A 203 -5.22 1.59 -19.37
CA VAL A 203 -4.90 0.16 -19.53
C VAL A 203 -3.43 -0.03 -19.87
N GLY A 204 -2.90 0.75 -20.81
CA GLY A 204 -1.48 0.76 -21.14
C GLY A 204 -0.60 1.10 -19.93
N LEU A 205 -0.99 2.11 -19.14
CA LEU A 205 -0.26 2.47 -17.92
C LEU A 205 -0.31 1.35 -16.88
N ALA A 206 -1.45 0.68 -16.70
CA ALA A 206 -1.55 -0.48 -15.82
C ALA A 206 -0.59 -1.61 -16.23
N ARG A 207 -0.48 -1.92 -17.54
CA ARG A 207 0.49 -2.90 -18.04
C ARG A 207 1.95 -2.45 -17.83
N VAL A 208 2.28 -1.20 -18.15
CA VAL A 208 3.62 -0.64 -17.90
C VAL A 208 4.00 -0.83 -16.43
N LEU A 209 3.12 -0.46 -15.50
CA LEU A 209 3.41 -0.56 -14.07
C LEU A 209 3.43 -1.99 -13.55
N GLU A 210 2.65 -2.91 -14.15
CA GLU A 210 2.77 -4.35 -13.87
C GLU A 210 4.15 -4.90 -14.28
N GLU A 211 4.67 -4.50 -15.43
CA GLU A 211 5.99 -4.93 -15.90
C GLU A 211 7.13 -4.31 -15.07
N VAL A 212 7.03 -3.02 -14.71
CA VAL A 212 8.03 -2.37 -13.86
C VAL A 212 8.00 -2.94 -12.45
N ALA A 213 6.81 -3.15 -11.85
CA ALA A 213 6.70 -3.69 -10.50
C ALA A 213 7.13 -5.15 -10.39
N ALA A 214 7.09 -5.91 -11.49
CA ALA A 214 7.70 -7.23 -11.55
C ALA A 214 9.21 -7.18 -11.29
N ALA A 215 9.89 -6.13 -11.78
CA ALA A 215 11.27 -5.83 -11.44
C ALA A 215 11.36 -5.20 -10.05
N ASP A 216 10.74 -4.05 -9.82
CA ASP A 216 10.74 -3.35 -8.54
C ASP A 216 9.51 -2.45 -8.30
N PHE A 217 8.83 -2.68 -7.17
CA PHE A 217 7.65 -1.89 -6.78
C PHE A 217 7.97 -0.42 -6.53
N ALA A 218 9.10 -0.11 -5.89
CA ALA A 218 9.44 1.27 -5.55
C ALA A 218 9.59 2.10 -6.83
N ILE A 219 10.29 1.58 -7.84
CA ILE A 219 10.46 2.28 -9.12
C ILE A 219 9.14 2.44 -9.87
N ALA A 220 8.27 1.42 -9.86
CA ALA A 220 6.93 1.56 -10.43
C ALA A 220 6.13 2.67 -9.72
N PHE A 221 6.24 2.75 -8.39
CA PHE A 221 5.54 3.77 -7.60
C PHE A 221 6.11 5.19 -7.84
N VAL A 222 7.42 5.33 -7.99
CA VAL A 222 8.07 6.60 -8.37
C VAL A 222 7.51 7.11 -9.69
N LEU A 223 7.45 6.23 -10.70
CA LEU A 223 6.95 6.57 -12.03
C LEU A 223 5.47 6.94 -12.03
N VAL A 224 4.61 6.22 -11.31
CA VAL A 224 3.18 6.54 -11.27
C VAL A 224 2.92 7.88 -10.59
N CYS A 225 3.61 8.18 -9.48
CA CYS A 225 3.46 9.48 -8.80
C CYS A 225 3.87 10.64 -9.71
N HIS A 226 5.00 10.50 -10.41
CA HIS A 226 5.46 11.49 -11.36
C HIS A 226 4.49 11.66 -12.55
N ASN A 227 4.09 10.57 -13.20
CA ASN A 227 3.18 10.61 -14.34
C ASN A 227 1.79 11.12 -13.96
N ASN A 228 1.31 10.84 -12.74
CA ASN A 228 0.06 11.40 -12.23
C ASN A 228 0.15 12.93 -12.12
N LEU A 229 1.25 13.48 -11.59
CA LEU A 229 1.44 14.93 -11.54
C LEU A 229 1.48 15.52 -12.95
N ALA A 230 2.31 14.97 -13.85
CA ALA A 230 2.43 15.47 -15.22
C ALA A 230 1.08 15.45 -15.96
N GLY A 231 0.32 14.36 -15.82
CA GLY A 231 -1.03 14.26 -16.36
C GLY A 231 -2.02 15.25 -15.72
N ALA A 232 -1.94 15.49 -14.41
CA ALA A 232 -2.77 16.48 -13.73
C ALA A 232 -2.47 17.89 -14.21
N VAL A 233 -1.18 18.25 -14.36
CA VAL A 233 -0.77 19.54 -14.94
C VAL A 233 -1.33 19.72 -16.35
N SER A 234 -1.23 18.70 -17.21
CA SER A 234 -1.79 18.78 -18.57
C SER A 234 -3.32 19.01 -18.56
N ARG A 235 -4.05 18.32 -17.68
CA ARG A 235 -5.53 18.39 -17.64
C ARG A 235 -6.10 19.61 -16.92
N ARG A 236 -5.43 20.08 -15.86
CA ARG A 236 -6.02 21.03 -14.89
C ARG A 236 -5.30 22.35 -14.79
N ALA A 237 -4.01 22.42 -15.12
CA ALA A 237 -3.26 23.65 -14.93
C ALA A 237 -3.68 24.75 -15.92
N PRO A 238 -3.62 26.03 -15.50
CA PRO A 238 -3.68 27.18 -16.41
C PRO A 238 -2.70 27.06 -17.58
N ALA A 239 -3.01 27.69 -18.72
CA ALA A 239 -2.26 27.49 -19.96
C ALA A 239 -0.78 27.92 -19.85
N ASP A 240 -0.50 29.01 -19.15
CA ASP A 240 0.84 29.51 -18.87
C ASP A 240 1.62 28.54 -17.97
N MET A 241 0.98 28.01 -16.92
CA MET A 241 1.57 26.98 -16.06
C MET A 241 1.87 25.69 -16.85
N ARG A 242 0.94 25.26 -17.71
CA ARG A 242 1.12 24.07 -18.56
C ARG A 242 2.35 24.24 -19.47
N GLN A 243 2.51 25.41 -20.08
CA GLN A 243 3.63 25.71 -20.98
C GLN A 243 4.99 25.66 -20.27
N ARG A 244 5.08 26.16 -19.03
CA ARG A 244 6.34 26.16 -18.26
C ARG A 244 6.67 24.81 -17.61
N ALA A 245 5.66 24.06 -17.16
CA ALA A 245 5.87 22.88 -16.32
C ALA A 245 5.96 21.57 -17.10
N LEU A 246 5.23 21.40 -18.20
CA LEU A 246 5.12 20.10 -18.86
C LEU A 246 6.41 19.62 -19.51
N GLY A 247 7.12 20.47 -20.26
CA GLY A 247 8.34 20.07 -20.96
C GLY A 247 9.39 19.40 -20.04
N PRO A 248 9.76 20.03 -18.91
CA PRO A 248 10.67 19.42 -17.94
C PRO A 248 10.13 18.15 -17.26
N LEU A 249 8.83 18.06 -17.00
CA LEU A 249 8.21 16.85 -16.43
C LEU A 249 8.23 15.70 -17.43
N VAL A 250 7.73 15.92 -18.65
CA VAL A 250 7.66 14.93 -19.73
C VAL A 250 9.04 14.38 -20.09
N SER A 251 10.05 15.25 -20.13
CA SER A 251 11.44 14.85 -20.41
C SER A 251 12.16 14.22 -19.21
N GLY A 252 11.53 14.15 -18.04
CA GLY A 252 12.13 13.64 -16.80
C GLY A 252 13.27 14.48 -16.25
N LYS A 253 13.48 15.71 -16.75
CA LYS A 253 14.46 16.66 -16.21
C LYS A 253 14.09 17.17 -14.82
N ARG A 254 12.80 17.09 -14.47
CA ARG A 254 12.27 17.44 -13.16
C ARG A 254 11.40 16.31 -12.64
N LEU A 255 11.62 15.89 -11.40
CA LEU A 255 10.81 14.90 -10.70
C LEU A 255 9.58 15.55 -10.06
N GLY A 256 8.47 14.81 -10.05
CA GLY A 256 7.17 15.28 -9.58
C GLY A 256 6.71 14.57 -8.31
N ALA A 257 6.06 15.29 -7.40
CA ALA A 257 5.40 14.72 -6.22
C ALA A 257 3.96 15.26 -6.01
N PHE A 258 3.17 14.45 -5.32
CA PHE A 258 1.79 14.72 -4.94
C PHE A 258 1.66 14.77 -3.41
N LEU A 259 1.19 15.89 -2.86
CA LEU A 259 1.21 16.17 -1.43
C LEU A 259 -0.20 16.52 -0.91
N LEU A 260 -0.92 15.49 -0.47
CA LEU A 260 -2.24 15.63 0.15
C LEU A 260 -2.20 15.34 1.65
N THR A 261 -1.72 14.13 1.99
CA THR A 261 -1.70 13.56 3.34
C THR A 261 -0.87 14.38 4.31
N GLU A 262 -1.31 14.42 5.57
CA GLU A 262 -0.67 15.12 6.69
C GLU A 262 -0.44 14.15 7.86
N PRO A 263 0.47 14.46 8.81
CA PRO A 263 0.73 13.59 9.96
C PRO A 263 -0.53 13.17 10.74
N GLY A 264 -1.50 14.08 10.88
CA GLY A 264 -2.78 13.83 11.56
C GLY A 264 -3.95 13.48 10.64
N VAL A 265 -3.77 13.52 9.32
CA VAL A 265 -4.86 13.42 8.33
C VAL A 265 -4.44 12.51 7.17
N GLY A 266 -4.96 11.28 7.17
CA GLY A 266 -4.78 10.30 6.11
C GLY A 266 -6.08 9.98 5.39
N SER A 267 -6.79 8.96 5.88
CA SER A 267 -8.04 8.49 5.24
C SER A 267 -9.15 9.55 5.21
N ASP A 268 -9.15 10.48 6.16
CA ASP A 268 -10.09 11.62 6.21
C ASP A 268 -9.52 12.84 5.47
N ALA A 269 -9.08 12.64 4.22
CA ALA A 269 -8.31 13.61 3.43
C ALA A 269 -9.04 14.95 3.20
N ALA A 270 -10.35 15.02 3.44
CA ALA A 270 -11.13 16.24 3.39
C ALA A 270 -10.81 17.22 4.53
N LYS A 271 -10.12 16.78 5.59
CA LYS A 271 -9.82 17.54 6.81
C LYS A 271 -8.38 18.01 6.93
N ILE A 272 -7.66 18.11 5.82
CA ILE A 272 -6.30 18.67 5.81
C ILE A 272 -6.27 20.08 6.43
N ILE A 273 -5.18 20.39 7.12
CA ILE A 273 -5.00 21.64 7.86
C ILE A 273 -3.80 22.48 7.41
N THR A 274 -2.93 21.97 6.52
CA THR A 274 -1.92 22.81 5.85
C THR A 274 -2.64 24.00 5.23
N SER A 275 -2.31 25.20 5.67
CA SER A 275 -3.05 26.41 5.35
C SER A 275 -2.51 27.09 4.10
N ALA A 276 -3.36 27.78 3.37
CA ALA A 276 -2.98 28.73 2.33
C ALA A 276 -3.72 30.05 2.57
N ARG A 277 -3.01 31.07 3.05
CA ARG A 277 -3.56 32.38 3.39
C ARG A 277 -3.17 33.40 2.33
N LYS A 278 -4.14 34.12 1.76
CA LYS A 278 -3.86 35.24 0.86
C LYS A 278 -3.24 36.40 1.66
N ASP A 279 -2.10 36.90 1.22
CA ASP A 279 -1.39 38.06 1.78
C ASP A 279 -0.93 38.99 0.65
N GLY A 280 -1.72 40.04 0.38
CA GLY A 280 -1.52 40.90 -0.79
C GLY A 280 -1.70 40.11 -2.10
N ASP A 281 -0.67 40.14 -2.95
CA ASP A 281 -0.65 39.43 -4.25
C ASP A 281 -0.13 37.99 -4.13
N GLU A 282 0.30 37.57 -2.94
CA GLU A 282 0.89 36.24 -2.66
C GLU A 282 -0.04 35.37 -1.81
N TRP A 283 0.27 34.08 -1.77
CA TRP A 283 -0.24 33.11 -0.83
C TRP A 283 0.87 32.66 0.11
N VAL A 284 0.57 32.61 1.40
CA VAL A 284 1.46 32.07 2.43
C VAL A 284 0.96 30.68 2.80
N ILE A 285 1.81 29.68 2.58
CA ILE A 285 1.53 28.27 2.84
C ILE A 285 2.28 27.84 4.09
N ASP A 286 1.55 27.29 5.06
CA ASP A 286 2.12 26.85 6.33
C ASP A 286 1.52 25.51 6.77
N GLY A 287 2.38 24.56 7.15
CA GLY A 287 1.98 23.25 7.66
C GLY A 287 2.94 22.12 7.28
N ARG A 288 2.46 20.87 7.39
CA ARG A 288 3.28 19.67 7.11
C ARG A 288 2.52 18.64 6.29
N LYS A 289 3.20 18.09 5.29
CA LYS A 289 2.75 16.99 4.44
C LYS A 289 3.57 15.75 4.75
N ALA A 290 2.89 14.62 4.92
CA ALA A 290 3.51 13.36 5.30
C ALA A 290 3.30 12.29 4.22
N TRP A 291 4.15 11.26 4.27
CA TRP A 291 4.12 10.13 3.33
C TRP A 291 4.28 10.57 1.88
N VAL A 292 5.13 11.59 1.65
CA VAL A 292 5.32 12.19 0.33
C VAL A 292 6.23 11.29 -0.50
N SER A 293 5.66 10.50 -1.39
CA SER A 293 6.44 9.74 -2.38
C SER A 293 7.19 10.68 -3.33
N ASN A 294 8.40 10.28 -3.72
CA ASN A 294 9.40 11.11 -4.40
C ASN A 294 9.91 12.30 -3.57
N GLY A 295 9.45 12.48 -2.33
CA GLY A 295 9.63 13.74 -1.60
C GLY A 295 11.08 14.09 -1.25
N THR A 296 11.95 13.10 -1.06
CA THR A 296 13.38 13.36 -0.84
C THR A 296 14.08 13.99 -2.05
N ALA A 297 13.49 13.92 -3.25
CA ALA A 297 14.14 14.36 -4.50
C ALA A 297 13.22 15.16 -5.44
N ALA A 298 11.93 15.34 -5.14
CA ALA A 298 10.97 15.97 -6.05
C ALA A 298 11.36 17.41 -6.38
N ASP A 299 11.37 17.79 -7.64
CA ASP A 299 11.62 19.18 -8.05
C ASP A 299 10.33 19.99 -8.08
N VAL A 300 9.20 19.37 -8.45
CA VAL A 300 7.89 20.03 -8.60
C VAL A 300 6.87 19.29 -7.73
N MET A 301 6.08 20.04 -6.95
CA MET A 301 5.13 19.47 -6.01
C MET A 301 3.73 20.02 -6.24
N SER A 302 2.74 19.14 -6.38
CA SER A 302 1.33 19.53 -6.23
C SER A 302 0.94 19.49 -4.76
N VAL A 303 0.72 20.67 -4.17
CA VAL A 303 0.47 20.86 -2.74
C VAL A 303 -0.99 21.21 -2.53
N TYR A 304 -1.71 20.35 -1.82
CA TYR A 304 -3.10 20.60 -1.45
C TYR A 304 -3.14 21.33 -0.11
N ALA A 305 -3.73 22.52 -0.10
CA ALA A 305 -3.77 23.37 1.09
C ALA A 305 -5.17 23.98 1.29
N GLN A 306 -5.53 24.15 2.55
CA GLN A 306 -6.80 24.68 3.01
C GLN A 306 -6.77 26.21 2.96
N ALA A 307 -7.51 26.80 2.03
CA ALA A 307 -7.62 28.25 1.85
C ALA A 307 -8.91 28.83 2.47
N ASP A 308 -9.94 28.00 2.68
CA ASP A 308 -11.18 28.40 3.35
C ASP A 308 -11.70 27.28 4.28
N PRO A 309 -11.22 27.24 5.54
CA PRO A 309 -11.65 26.22 6.50
C PRO A 309 -13.17 26.13 6.69
N ALA A 310 -13.91 27.24 6.52
CA ALA A 310 -15.36 27.25 6.69
C ALA A 310 -16.09 26.50 5.56
N ALA A 311 -15.49 26.42 4.37
CA ALA A 311 -15.98 25.65 3.24
C ALA A 311 -15.61 24.15 3.29
N GLY A 312 -14.86 23.71 4.31
CA GLY A 312 -14.43 22.32 4.48
C GLY A 312 -13.62 21.81 3.28
N HIS A 313 -14.01 20.69 2.69
CA HIS A 313 -13.31 20.14 1.51
C HIS A 313 -13.33 21.07 0.28
N ARG A 314 -14.33 21.95 0.17
CA ARG A 314 -14.41 22.93 -0.93
C ARG A 314 -13.46 24.11 -0.72
N GLY A 315 -12.92 24.28 0.48
CA GLY A 315 -11.89 25.26 0.77
C GLY A 315 -10.48 24.84 0.35
N ILE A 316 -10.31 23.61 -0.14
CA ILE A 316 -9.01 23.08 -0.54
C ILE A 316 -8.66 23.55 -1.96
N MET A 317 -7.48 24.15 -2.09
CA MET A 317 -6.85 24.54 -3.35
C MET A 317 -5.63 23.66 -3.64
N THR A 318 -5.14 23.69 -4.87
CA THR A 318 -3.88 23.03 -5.25
C THR A 318 -2.88 24.02 -5.81
N PHE A 319 -1.68 24.00 -5.28
CA PHE A 319 -0.55 24.84 -5.70
C PHE A 319 0.52 23.98 -6.36
N LEU A 320 1.17 24.50 -7.41
CA LEU A 320 2.32 23.87 -8.03
C LEU A 320 3.60 24.57 -7.55
N ILE A 321 4.27 23.99 -6.55
CA ILE A 321 5.38 24.63 -5.84
C ILE A 321 6.71 24.02 -6.27
N ASP A 322 7.71 24.88 -6.45
CA ASP A 322 9.08 24.45 -6.68
C ASP A 322 9.67 23.89 -5.38
N GLY A 323 10.33 22.75 -5.50
CA GLY A 323 11.02 22.09 -4.41
C GLY A 323 12.13 22.91 -3.74
N SER A 324 12.56 24.00 -4.37
CA SER A 324 13.57 24.95 -3.90
C SER A 324 13.00 26.28 -3.41
N THR A 325 11.67 26.46 -3.41
CA THR A 325 11.03 27.68 -2.89
C THR A 325 11.37 27.91 -1.42
N ASP A 326 11.70 29.14 -1.05
CA ASP A 326 11.95 29.52 0.34
C ASP A 326 10.77 29.13 1.26
N GLY A 327 11.08 28.57 2.43
CA GLY A 327 10.09 28.02 3.35
C GLY A 327 9.68 26.57 3.06
N VAL A 328 10.18 25.94 1.98
CA VAL A 328 10.05 24.49 1.78
C VAL A 328 11.20 23.77 2.48
N GLU A 329 10.88 22.89 3.40
CA GLU A 329 11.84 22.05 4.10
C GLU A 329 11.51 20.57 3.94
N ARG A 330 12.54 19.75 3.76
CA ARG A 330 12.40 18.32 3.55
C ARG A 330 13.10 17.57 4.67
N THR A 331 12.45 16.54 5.18
CA THR A 331 13.13 15.58 6.04
C THR A 331 13.88 14.55 5.20
N ASP A 332 14.77 13.81 5.85
CA ASP A 332 15.25 12.53 5.33
C ASP A 332 14.09 11.57 5.08
N GLY A 333 14.36 10.55 4.25
CA GLY A 333 13.41 9.49 3.97
C GLY A 333 13.06 8.68 5.22
N TYR A 334 11.83 8.19 5.30
CA TYR A 334 11.42 7.29 6.38
C TYR A 334 12.14 5.94 6.28
N GLU A 335 12.53 5.38 7.44
CA GLU A 335 12.97 4.00 7.57
C GLU A 335 11.75 3.07 7.52
N LEU A 336 11.39 2.62 6.32
CA LEU A 336 10.23 1.77 6.07
C LEU A 336 10.61 0.28 6.18
N ILE A 337 9.60 -0.58 6.19
CA ILE A 337 9.83 -2.04 6.12
C ILE A 337 10.49 -2.47 4.79
N GLY A 338 10.27 -1.69 3.72
CA GLY A 338 10.92 -1.82 2.42
C GLY A 338 10.44 -0.74 1.45
N ALA A 339 10.84 -0.84 0.18
CA ALA A 339 10.55 0.12 -0.89
C ALA A 339 11.19 1.51 -0.67
N HIS A 340 12.40 1.54 -0.11
CA HIS A 340 13.12 2.78 0.16
C HIS A 340 13.45 3.59 -1.10
N GLY A 341 13.50 2.92 -2.25
CA GLY A 341 13.67 3.55 -3.57
C GLY A 341 12.64 4.64 -3.90
N ILE A 342 11.50 4.68 -3.20
CA ILE A 342 10.45 5.70 -3.37
C ILE A 342 10.91 7.08 -2.83
N GLY A 343 11.79 7.11 -1.84
CA GLY A 343 12.18 8.38 -1.20
C GLY A 343 11.02 9.05 -0.46
N THR A 344 10.20 8.26 0.25
CA THR A 344 9.05 8.76 1.01
C THR A 344 9.50 9.54 2.24
N ASN A 345 9.05 10.78 2.42
CA ASN A 345 9.43 11.62 3.56
C ASN A 345 8.28 12.51 4.09
N GLU A 346 8.62 13.43 5.00
CA GLU A 346 7.81 14.60 5.36
C GLU A 346 8.34 15.84 4.63
N ILE A 347 7.43 16.73 4.25
CA ILE A 347 7.73 18.07 3.73
C ILE A 347 7.00 19.10 4.58
N ARG A 348 7.76 20.05 5.14
CA ARG A 348 7.27 21.17 5.93
C ARG A 348 7.25 22.43 5.07
N PHE A 349 6.20 23.21 5.24
CA PHE A 349 6.06 24.55 4.69
C PHE A 349 6.07 25.50 5.88
N ASP A 350 7.06 26.39 5.95
CA ASP A 350 7.25 27.40 6.99
C ASP A 350 7.07 28.78 6.36
N GLU A 351 5.86 29.34 6.47
CA GLU A 351 5.48 30.60 5.83
C GLU A 351 5.95 30.72 4.36
N CYS A 352 5.82 29.62 3.61
CA CYS A 352 6.25 29.48 2.22
C CYS A 352 5.41 30.40 1.32
N ARG A 353 6.05 31.37 0.65
CA ARG A 353 5.34 32.37 -0.17
C ARG A 353 5.32 31.97 -1.64
N VAL A 354 4.14 31.95 -2.23
CA VAL A 354 3.92 31.64 -3.66
C VAL A 354 2.98 32.65 -4.30
N SER A 355 3.05 32.80 -5.62
CA SER A 355 2.24 33.77 -6.34
C SER A 355 0.88 33.19 -6.77
N ASP A 356 -0.03 34.05 -7.25
CA ASP A 356 -1.25 33.56 -7.92
C ASP A 356 -0.97 32.70 -9.16
N ALA A 357 0.20 32.88 -9.81
CA ALA A 357 0.61 32.06 -10.95
C ALA A 357 1.01 30.62 -10.57
N ASP A 358 1.10 30.34 -9.27
CA ASP A 358 1.38 29.00 -8.72
C ASP A 358 0.11 28.27 -8.29
N VAL A 359 -1.07 28.90 -8.39
CA VAL A 359 -2.37 28.23 -8.19
C VAL A 359 -2.66 27.34 -9.41
N MET A 360 -2.57 26.02 -9.21
CA MET A 360 -2.87 25.04 -10.26
C MET A 360 -4.37 24.75 -10.34
N VAL A 361 -5.03 24.60 -9.20
CA VAL A 361 -6.47 24.34 -9.11
C VAL A 361 -7.08 25.31 -8.11
N PRO A 362 -8.06 26.14 -8.53
CA PRO A 362 -8.64 27.17 -7.68
C PRO A 362 -9.56 26.59 -6.59
N LEU A 363 -10.04 27.49 -5.72
CA LEU A 363 -10.99 27.19 -4.65
C LEU A 363 -12.23 26.45 -5.19
N GLY A 364 -12.71 25.45 -4.45
CA GLY A 364 -13.89 24.65 -4.82
C GLY A 364 -13.58 23.40 -5.64
N GLU A 365 -12.44 23.34 -6.32
CA GLU A 365 -12.10 22.23 -7.23
C GLU A 365 -10.93 21.35 -6.76
N GLY A 366 -10.10 21.84 -5.83
CA GLY A 366 -8.88 21.15 -5.41
C GLY A 366 -9.14 19.73 -4.87
N PHE A 367 -10.08 19.56 -3.96
CA PHE A 367 -10.38 18.23 -3.41
C PHE A 367 -10.93 17.25 -4.46
N VAL A 368 -11.76 17.74 -5.39
CA VAL A 368 -12.29 16.90 -6.48
C VAL A 368 -11.16 16.44 -7.40
N ALA A 369 -10.25 17.35 -7.76
CA ALA A 369 -9.06 17.02 -8.55
C ALA A 369 -8.18 15.97 -7.86
N ALA A 370 -8.04 16.02 -6.53
CA ALA A 370 -7.33 15.00 -5.77
C ALA A 370 -8.00 13.62 -5.90
N MET A 371 -9.32 13.56 -5.75
CA MET A 371 -10.07 12.28 -5.76
C MET A 371 -10.04 11.60 -7.13
N GLU A 372 -10.08 12.37 -8.23
CA GLU A 372 -9.95 11.83 -9.59
C GLU A 372 -8.64 11.06 -9.80
N GLY A 373 -7.53 11.57 -9.24
CA GLY A 373 -6.25 10.88 -9.30
C GLY A 373 -6.20 9.60 -8.47
N ILE A 374 -6.86 9.59 -7.30
CA ILE A 374 -6.82 8.46 -6.35
C ILE A 374 -7.59 7.23 -6.88
N ASP A 375 -8.74 7.41 -7.53
CA ASP A 375 -9.50 6.28 -8.07
C ASP A 375 -8.69 5.51 -9.13
N ILE A 376 -7.95 6.24 -9.96
CA ILE A 376 -7.02 5.66 -10.94
C ILE A 376 -5.85 4.98 -10.22
N ALA A 377 -5.24 5.64 -9.23
CA ALA A 377 -4.09 5.11 -8.49
C ALA A 377 -4.38 3.75 -7.84
N ARG A 378 -5.60 3.53 -7.33
CA ARG A 378 -6.03 2.22 -6.79
C ARG A 378 -5.94 1.08 -7.80
N VAL A 379 -6.33 1.34 -9.05
CA VAL A 379 -6.23 0.37 -10.15
C VAL A 379 -4.77 0.03 -10.44
N LEU A 380 -3.91 1.06 -10.46
CA LEU A 380 -2.50 0.92 -10.77
C LEU A 380 -1.75 0.17 -9.66
N VAL A 381 -2.08 0.39 -8.38
CA VAL A 381 -1.56 -0.41 -7.26
C VAL A 381 -1.93 -1.89 -7.40
N ALA A 382 -3.15 -2.19 -7.84
CA ALA A 382 -3.56 -3.58 -8.09
C ALA A 382 -2.73 -4.22 -9.22
N ALA A 383 -2.46 -3.50 -10.31
CA ALA A 383 -1.58 -3.96 -11.38
C ALA A 383 -0.13 -4.19 -10.90
N MET A 384 0.42 -3.28 -10.09
CA MET A 384 1.74 -3.45 -9.50
C MET A 384 1.84 -4.69 -8.59
N CYS A 385 0.79 -4.99 -7.81
CA CYS A 385 0.68 -6.23 -7.02
C CYS A 385 0.77 -7.48 -7.89
N CYS A 386 0.10 -7.47 -9.06
CA CYS A 386 0.17 -8.57 -10.02
C CYS A 386 1.60 -8.77 -10.54
N GLY A 387 2.32 -7.69 -10.82
CA GLY A 387 3.73 -7.73 -11.23
C GLY A 387 4.62 -8.42 -10.19
N MET A 388 4.52 -8.01 -8.92
CA MET A 388 5.27 -8.62 -7.82
C MET A 388 4.95 -10.12 -7.67
N MET A 389 3.67 -10.49 -7.69
CA MET A 389 3.22 -11.89 -7.59
C MET A 389 3.75 -12.74 -8.74
N ARG A 390 3.70 -12.24 -9.98
CA ARG A 390 4.21 -12.93 -11.17
C ARG A 390 5.70 -13.26 -11.02
N THR A 391 6.51 -12.30 -10.56
CA THR A 391 7.93 -12.53 -10.29
C THR A 391 8.15 -13.54 -9.16
N GLY A 392 7.39 -13.43 -8.07
CA GLY A 392 7.46 -14.37 -6.95
C GLY A 392 7.15 -15.80 -7.36
N LEU A 393 6.07 -15.99 -8.13
CA LEU A 393 5.64 -17.27 -8.66
C LEU A 393 6.67 -17.87 -9.62
N ALA A 394 7.17 -17.09 -10.60
CA ALA A 394 8.18 -17.54 -11.54
C ALA A 394 9.48 -17.98 -10.85
N THR A 395 9.93 -17.20 -9.87
CA THR A 395 11.13 -17.51 -9.08
C THR A 395 10.96 -18.79 -8.27
N ALA A 396 9.81 -18.96 -7.61
CA ALA A 396 9.50 -20.16 -6.86
C ALA A 396 9.42 -21.39 -7.76
N ILE A 397 8.76 -21.30 -8.92
CA ILE A 397 8.66 -22.38 -9.92
C ILE A 397 10.05 -22.82 -10.39
N ASP A 398 10.92 -21.86 -10.74
CA ASP A 398 12.29 -22.15 -11.18
C ASP A 398 13.07 -22.93 -10.11
N TYR A 399 12.98 -22.49 -8.85
CA TYR A 399 13.63 -23.14 -7.72
C TYR A 399 13.09 -24.56 -7.48
N VAL A 400 11.76 -24.74 -7.40
CA VAL A 400 11.16 -26.04 -7.04
C VAL A 400 11.38 -27.11 -8.11
N ARG A 401 11.52 -26.71 -9.38
CA ARG A 401 11.83 -27.63 -10.50
C ARG A 401 13.26 -28.17 -10.43
N LYS A 402 14.19 -27.39 -9.87
CA LYS A 402 15.62 -27.75 -9.78
C LYS A 402 15.97 -28.42 -8.46
N ARG A 403 15.34 -28.01 -7.36
CA ARG A 403 15.66 -28.48 -6.01
C ARG A 403 15.20 -29.91 -5.78
N GLN A 404 16.12 -30.76 -5.31
CA GLN A 404 15.85 -32.14 -4.93
C GLN A 404 15.74 -32.30 -3.41
N ALA A 405 14.75 -33.09 -2.96
CA ALA A 405 14.60 -33.57 -1.59
C ALA A 405 13.75 -34.86 -1.58
N PHE A 406 13.89 -35.68 -0.55
CA PHE A 406 13.10 -36.92 -0.38
C PHE A 406 13.14 -37.85 -1.62
N GLY A 407 14.26 -37.88 -2.35
CA GLY A 407 14.45 -38.75 -3.50
C GLY A 407 13.84 -38.25 -4.83
N GLY A 408 13.31 -37.01 -4.89
CA GLY A 408 12.75 -36.43 -6.11
C GLY A 408 12.88 -34.91 -6.15
N ARG A 409 12.25 -34.26 -7.15
CA ARG A 409 12.17 -32.79 -7.16
C ARG A 409 11.13 -32.36 -6.13
N ILE A 410 11.34 -31.22 -5.49
CA ILE A 410 10.30 -30.69 -4.58
C ILE A 410 9.03 -30.29 -5.34
N ALA A 411 9.12 -30.01 -6.64
CA ALA A 411 7.97 -29.83 -7.54
C ALA A 411 7.08 -31.09 -7.69
N ASP A 412 7.57 -32.28 -7.32
CA ASP A 412 6.79 -33.53 -7.36
C ASP A 412 5.95 -33.71 -6.07
N LEU A 413 6.17 -32.89 -5.04
CA LEU A 413 5.41 -32.92 -3.79
C LEU A 413 4.05 -32.22 -3.98
N GLN A 414 2.95 -32.93 -3.71
CA GLN A 414 1.59 -32.40 -3.88
C GLN A 414 1.36 -31.09 -3.12
N GLY A 415 1.84 -30.97 -1.88
CA GLY A 415 1.68 -29.76 -1.07
C GLY A 415 2.34 -28.52 -1.68
N VAL A 416 3.47 -28.69 -2.37
CA VAL A 416 4.15 -27.60 -3.10
C VAL A 416 3.32 -27.20 -4.32
N ARG A 417 2.83 -28.18 -5.08
CA ARG A 417 2.03 -27.94 -6.29
C ARG A 417 0.72 -27.21 -5.98
N PHE A 418 0.01 -27.61 -4.93
CA PHE A 418 -1.24 -26.97 -4.53
C PHE A 418 -1.02 -25.51 -4.10
N LYS A 419 0.04 -25.25 -3.32
CA LYS A 419 0.37 -23.89 -2.91
C LYS A 419 0.68 -22.99 -4.13
N LEU A 420 1.46 -23.47 -5.09
CA LEU A 420 1.74 -22.72 -6.32
C LEU A 420 0.49 -22.54 -7.20
N ALA A 421 -0.41 -23.52 -7.24
CA ALA A 421 -1.68 -23.41 -7.98
C ALA A 421 -2.62 -22.38 -7.35
N ASP A 422 -2.68 -22.29 -6.02
CA ASP A 422 -3.45 -21.25 -5.32
C ASP A 422 -2.90 -19.85 -5.65
N VAL A 423 -1.58 -19.65 -5.59
CA VAL A 423 -0.95 -18.37 -5.95
C VAL A 423 -1.22 -17.99 -7.41
N ALA A 424 -1.15 -18.95 -8.33
CA ALA A 424 -1.45 -18.72 -9.74
C ALA A 424 -2.93 -18.32 -9.96
N THR A 425 -3.85 -18.96 -9.24
CA THR A 425 -5.29 -18.63 -9.30
C THR A 425 -5.56 -17.23 -8.75
N ASP A 426 -4.93 -16.89 -7.63
CA ASP A 426 -5.03 -15.56 -7.03
C ASP A 426 -4.46 -14.47 -7.95
N LEU A 427 -3.34 -14.73 -8.64
CA LEU A 427 -2.77 -13.81 -9.62
C LEU A 427 -3.75 -13.54 -10.77
N GLU A 428 -4.35 -14.61 -11.31
CA GLU A 428 -5.31 -14.51 -12.41
C GLU A 428 -6.54 -13.68 -12.01
N ALA A 429 -7.11 -13.97 -10.84
CA ALA A 429 -8.23 -13.20 -10.31
C ALA A 429 -7.88 -11.72 -10.06
N ALA A 430 -6.68 -11.44 -9.52
CA ALA A 430 -6.22 -10.08 -9.27
C ALA A 430 -6.06 -9.28 -10.57
N ARG A 431 -5.46 -9.89 -11.61
CA ARG A 431 -5.31 -9.27 -12.92
C ARG A 431 -6.66 -8.98 -13.55
N LEU A 432 -7.58 -9.94 -13.57
CA LEU A 432 -8.94 -9.74 -14.11
C LEU A 432 -9.65 -8.55 -13.45
N LEU A 433 -9.55 -8.41 -12.13
CA LEU A 433 -10.14 -7.28 -11.41
C LEU A 433 -9.44 -5.95 -11.76
N ALA A 434 -8.10 -5.94 -11.80
CA ALA A 434 -7.32 -4.74 -12.13
C ALA A 434 -7.62 -4.24 -13.55
N TYR A 435 -7.57 -5.10 -14.56
CA TYR A 435 -7.79 -4.71 -15.95
C TYR A 435 -9.24 -4.37 -16.25
N ARG A 436 -10.20 -5.03 -15.60
CA ARG A 436 -11.61 -4.60 -15.66
C ARG A 436 -11.80 -3.18 -15.14
N ALA A 437 -11.13 -2.82 -14.06
CA ALA A 437 -11.19 -1.47 -13.51
C ALA A 437 -10.48 -0.46 -14.44
N ALA A 438 -9.30 -0.80 -14.97
CA ALA A 438 -8.57 0.04 -15.91
C ALA A 438 -9.37 0.33 -17.20
N LEU A 439 -10.04 -0.69 -17.74
CA LEU A 439 -10.96 -0.57 -18.88
C LEU A 439 -12.13 0.37 -18.56
N ALA A 440 -12.73 0.24 -17.38
CA ALA A 440 -13.81 1.14 -16.97
C ALA A 440 -13.36 2.61 -16.93
N VAL A 441 -12.15 2.88 -16.41
CA VAL A 441 -11.57 4.23 -16.43
C VAL A 441 -11.32 4.70 -17.87
N ALA A 442 -10.71 3.86 -18.72
CA ALA A 442 -10.38 4.21 -20.11
C ALA A 442 -11.63 4.53 -20.94
N GLU A 443 -12.74 3.86 -20.68
CA GLU A 443 -14.04 4.08 -21.36
C GLU A 443 -14.87 5.22 -20.73
N GLY A 444 -14.35 5.91 -19.71
CA GLY A 444 -15.07 6.98 -19.01
C GLY A 444 -16.28 6.48 -18.21
N ARG A 445 -16.33 5.18 -17.89
CA ARG A 445 -17.39 4.59 -17.06
C ARG A 445 -17.05 4.75 -15.57
N PRO A 446 -18.07 4.75 -14.69
CA PRO A 446 -17.83 4.73 -13.25
C PRO A 446 -16.91 3.56 -12.85
N ALA A 447 -15.76 3.87 -12.26
CA ALA A 447 -14.72 2.89 -11.96
C ALA A 447 -14.43 2.72 -10.46
N ALA A 448 -14.90 3.62 -9.59
CA ALA A 448 -14.56 3.64 -8.16
C ALA A 448 -14.75 2.28 -7.45
N VAL A 449 -15.90 1.63 -7.67
CA VAL A 449 -16.21 0.31 -7.07
C VAL A 449 -15.34 -0.80 -7.67
N HIS A 450 -15.10 -0.79 -8.98
CA HIS A 450 -14.21 -1.74 -9.64
C HIS A 450 -12.77 -1.61 -9.13
N ALA A 451 -12.28 -0.37 -9.01
CA ALA A 451 -10.96 -0.05 -8.48
C ALA A 451 -10.82 -0.49 -7.01
N ALA A 452 -11.85 -0.26 -6.18
CA ALA A 452 -11.86 -0.68 -4.78
C ALA A 452 -11.78 -2.22 -4.64
N HIS A 453 -12.56 -2.97 -5.43
CA HIS A 453 -12.48 -4.44 -5.47
C HIS A 453 -11.09 -4.92 -5.91
N ALA A 454 -10.54 -4.34 -6.98
CA ALA A 454 -9.23 -4.70 -7.50
C ALA A 454 -8.13 -4.47 -6.45
N LYS A 455 -8.05 -3.26 -5.89
CA LYS A 455 -7.03 -2.91 -4.88
C LYS A 455 -7.18 -3.76 -3.63
N LYS A 456 -8.38 -3.94 -3.10
CA LYS A 456 -8.63 -4.76 -1.91
C LYS A 456 -8.19 -6.21 -2.12
N PHE A 457 -8.54 -6.82 -3.26
CA PHE A 457 -8.21 -8.21 -3.54
C PHE A 457 -6.71 -8.38 -3.79
N ALA A 458 -6.15 -7.62 -4.74
CA ALA A 458 -4.78 -7.75 -5.20
C ALA A 458 -3.76 -7.57 -4.06
N THR A 459 -3.94 -6.57 -3.19
CA THR A 459 -3.04 -6.31 -2.06
C THR A 459 -2.98 -7.48 -1.08
N ARG A 460 -4.15 -8.04 -0.72
CA ARG A 460 -4.25 -9.19 0.20
C ARG A 460 -3.61 -10.46 -0.37
N VAL A 461 -3.87 -10.76 -1.64
CA VAL A 461 -3.33 -11.97 -2.25
C VAL A 461 -1.85 -11.83 -2.60
N ALA A 462 -1.35 -10.61 -2.84
CA ALA A 462 0.08 -10.38 -3.07
C ALA A 462 0.92 -10.68 -1.82
N GLU A 463 0.55 -10.15 -0.66
CA GLU A 463 1.28 -10.41 0.60
C GLU A 463 1.32 -11.91 0.90
N ARG A 464 0.17 -12.59 0.85
CA ARG A 464 0.06 -14.04 1.07
C ARG A 464 0.82 -14.84 0.00
N GLY A 465 0.64 -14.50 -1.28
CA GLY A 465 1.19 -15.23 -2.40
C GLY A 465 2.72 -15.17 -2.45
N LEU A 466 3.29 -14.00 -2.17
CA LEU A 466 4.74 -13.82 -2.03
C LEU A 466 5.31 -14.64 -0.87
N ALA A 467 4.65 -14.62 0.29
CA ALA A 467 5.04 -15.45 1.44
C ALA A 467 4.97 -16.96 1.11
N ASP A 468 3.94 -17.39 0.39
CA ASP A 468 3.76 -18.78 -0.04
C ASP A 468 4.84 -19.22 -1.06
N CYS A 469 5.23 -18.32 -1.97
CA CYS A 469 6.35 -18.53 -2.89
C CYS A 469 7.67 -18.66 -2.15
N MET A 470 7.93 -17.81 -1.15
CA MET A 470 9.11 -17.94 -0.28
C MET A 470 9.09 -19.25 0.49
N GLN A 471 7.93 -19.66 1.01
CA GLN A 471 7.77 -20.86 1.83
C GLN A 471 8.12 -22.14 1.07
N VAL A 472 7.73 -22.26 -0.21
CA VAL A 472 8.09 -23.45 -1.02
C VAL A 472 9.57 -23.48 -1.39
N MET A 473 10.25 -22.33 -1.37
CA MET A 473 11.71 -22.23 -1.52
C MET A 473 12.47 -22.56 -0.23
N GLY A 474 11.78 -22.65 0.91
CA GLY A 474 12.39 -22.80 2.23
C GLY A 474 13.25 -21.59 2.61
N ALA A 475 14.34 -21.82 3.36
CA ALA A 475 15.22 -20.74 3.81
C ALA A 475 15.84 -19.92 2.66
N VAL A 476 15.92 -20.48 1.45
CA VAL A 476 16.40 -19.77 0.26
C VAL A 476 15.46 -18.61 -0.12
N GLY A 477 14.15 -18.76 0.08
CA GLY A 477 13.18 -17.71 -0.21
C GLY A 477 13.38 -16.44 0.62
N GLY A 478 14.03 -16.54 1.78
CA GLY A 478 14.37 -15.40 2.64
C GLY A 478 15.66 -14.67 2.27
N ARG A 479 16.40 -15.15 1.26
CA ARG A 479 17.66 -14.51 0.86
C ARG A 479 17.42 -13.34 -0.10
N ARG A 480 18.19 -12.28 0.11
CA ARG A 480 18.15 -11.02 -0.66
C ARG A 480 18.72 -11.11 -2.08
N ASP A 481 19.29 -12.25 -2.48
CA ASP A 481 19.63 -12.51 -3.88
C ASP A 481 18.42 -12.93 -4.73
N HIS A 482 17.25 -13.08 -4.10
CA HIS A 482 15.97 -13.19 -4.77
C HIS A 482 15.14 -11.91 -4.57
N PRO A 483 14.24 -11.56 -5.49
CA PRO A 483 13.40 -10.36 -5.36
C PRO A 483 12.30 -10.50 -4.28
N LEU A 484 12.00 -11.71 -3.80
CA LEU A 484 10.84 -11.98 -2.95
C LEU A 484 10.86 -11.26 -1.60
N PRO A 485 11.97 -11.20 -0.83
CA PRO A 485 11.98 -10.46 0.43
C PRO A 485 11.65 -8.98 0.26
N ARG A 486 12.20 -8.35 -0.78
CA ARG A 486 11.92 -6.95 -1.15
C ARG A 486 10.47 -6.77 -1.57
N HIS A 487 9.97 -7.62 -2.45
CA HIS A 487 8.56 -7.58 -2.90
C HIS A 487 7.58 -7.84 -1.75
N LEU A 488 7.89 -8.76 -0.83
CA LEU A 488 7.05 -9.02 0.35
C LEU A 488 7.00 -7.78 1.25
N ALA A 489 8.14 -7.15 1.54
CA ALA A 489 8.18 -5.92 2.32
C ALA A 489 7.39 -4.79 1.65
N ALA A 490 7.57 -4.60 0.34
CA ALA A 490 6.82 -3.62 -0.45
C ALA A 490 5.30 -3.92 -0.48
N SER A 491 4.90 -5.19 -0.57
CA SER A 491 3.49 -5.60 -0.58
C SER A 491 2.75 -5.08 0.66
N ARG A 492 3.43 -4.95 1.80
CA ARG A 492 2.83 -4.39 3.02
C ARG A 492 2.41 -2.94 2.85
N LEU A 493 3.18 -2.13 2.12
CA LEU A 493 2.85 -0.72 1.87
C LEU A 493 1.61 -0.56 1.00
N THR A 494 1.36 -1.51 0.09
CA THR A 494 0.21 -1.49 -0.82
C THR A 494 -1.12 -1.50 -0.08
N HIS A 495 -1.17 -1.99 1.17
CA HIS A 495 -2.36 -1.93 2.01
C HIS A 495 -2.76 -0.51 2.39
N TYR A 496 -1.81 0.44 2.46
CA TYR A 496 -2.04 1.79 3.00
C TYR A 496 -2.16 2.85 1.90
N VAL A 497 -1.31 2.78 0.87
CA VAL A 497 -1.27 3.78 -0.21
C VAL A 497 -2.59 3.82 -0.99
N ASP A 498 -2.91 5.01 -1.52
CA ASP A 498 -4.09 5.31 -2.33
C ASP A 498 -5.44 4.91 -1.69
N GLY A 499 -5.46 4.97 -0.36
CA GLY A 499 -6.57 4.62 0.51
C GLY A 499 -6.38 3.24 1.12
N ALA A 500 -6.42 3.17 2.46
CA ALA A 500 -6.26 1.92 3.19
C ALA A 500 -7.23 0.82 2.73
N THR A 501 -6.90 -0.45 2.98
CA THR A 501 -7.80 -1.58 2.66
C THR A 501 -9.22 -1.37 3.21
N GLU A 502 -9.34 -0.80 4.40
CA GLU A 502 -10.63 -0.49 5.05
C GLU A 502 -11.40 0.63 4.33
N ILE A 503 -10.71 1.56 3.68
CA ILE A 503 -11.36 2.59 2.85
C ILE A 503 -11.96 1.96 1.59
N GLN A 504 -11.36 0.90 1.08
CA GLN A 504 -11.97 0.13 -0.01
C GLN A 504 -13.26 -0.54 0.44
N ASP A 505 -13.33 -1.01 1.69
CA ASP A 505 -14.57 -1.53 2.28
C ASP A 505 -15.64 -0.46 2.40
N VAL A 506 -15.29 0.78 2.75
CA VAL A 506 -16.22 1.91 2.77
C VAL A 506 -16.77 2.18 1.36
N VAL A 507 -15.92 2.22 0.33
CA VAL A 507 -16.37 2.46 -1.06
C VAL A 507 -17.31 1.35 -1.54
N ILE A 508 -16.95 0.08 -1.30
CA ILE A 508 -17.75 -1.07 -1.73
C ILE A 508 -19.07 -1.14 -0.96
N SER A 509 -19.05 -0.95 0.36
CA SER A 509 -20.25 -1.05 1.20
C SER A 509 -21.26 0.04 0.90
N ARG A 510 -20.82 1.29 0.68
CA ARG A 510 -21.71 2.38 0.23
C ARG A 510 -22.41 2.02 -1.06
N ALA A 511 -21.68 1.56 -2.08
CA ALA A 511 -22.28 1.17 -3.35
C ALA A 511 -23.25 -0.03 -3.26
N LEU A 512 -23.22 -0.80 -2.17
CA LEU A 512 -24.13 -1.92 -1.95
C LEU A 512 -25.38 -1.53 -1.14
N LEU A 513 -25.29 -0.49 -0.30
CA LEU A 513 -26.26 -0.22 0.76
C LEU A 513 -26.90 1.17 0.69
N ASP A 514 -26.22 2.14 0.07
CA ASP A 514 -26.67 3.53 -0.14
C ASP A 514 -27.05 3.73 -1.61
#